data_AF-A0A842HSE5-F1
#
_entry.id   AF-A0A842HSE5-F1
#
_cell.length_a   1.000
_cell.length_b   1.000
_cell.length_c   1.000
_cell.angle_alpha   90.00
_cell.angle_beta   90.00
_cell.angle_gamma   90.00
#
_symmetry.space_group_name_H-M   'P 1'
#
loop_
_entity.id
_entity.type
_entity.pdbx_description
1 polymer ?
#
loop_
_entity_poly.entity_id
_entity_poly.type
_entity_poly.pdbx_seq_one_letter_code
_entity_poly.pdbx_strand_id
1 'polypeptide(L)'
;MADKDTHETPQSPEWEVLGPEPTHPRRLRLPLSTALDVRRELARLYRSMRTGQTPPADGTKLAYVLNILRQTIETSDIEQRISALEVAQKAND
;
A
#
# COMPACT_ATOMS: atom_id res chain seq x y z
N MET A 1 35.47 65.07 3.62
CA MET A 1 34.39 64.96 2.63
C MET A 1 34.25 63.47 2.33
N ALA A 2 33.09 62.88 2.67
CA ALA A 2 32.81 61.44 2.69
C ALA A 2 33.04 60.77 1.31
N ASP A 3 33.72 59.62 1.23
CA ASP A 3 33.25 58.24 1.50
C ASP A 3 32.06 57.82 0.60
N LYS A 4 32.33 57.08 -0.48
CA LYS A 4 32.22 55.62 -0.56
C LYS A 4 31.95 55.14 -1.99
N ASP A 5 32.76 54.18 -2.38
CA ASP A 5 32.63 53.34 -3.57
C ASP A 5 31.19 52.85 -3.78
N THR A 6 30.64 53.17 -4.95
CA THR A 6 29.37 52.64 -5.42
C THR A 6 29.58 51.18 -5.83
N HIS A 7 29.36 50.26 -4.90
CA HIS A 7 29.19 48.84 -5.24
C HIS A 7 27.75 48.61 -5.72
N GLU A 8 27.57 48.56 -7.04
CA GLU A 8 26.34 48.07 -7.65
C GLU A 8 26.34 46.53 -7.56
N THR A 9 25.55 46.01 -6.63
CA THR A 9 25.39 44.56 -6.44
C THR A 9 24.61 43.99 -7.64
N PRO A 10 25.11 42.96 -8.35
CA PRO A 10 24.29 42.28 -9.35
C PRO A 10 23.13 41.60 -8.64
N GLN A 11 21.89 41.91 -9.03
CA GLN A 11 20.73 41.20 -8.53
C GLN A 11 20.88 39.72 -8.90
N SER A 12 21.08 38.87 -7.90
CA SER A 12 21.12 37.42 -8.08
C SER A 12 19.87 36.98 -8.85
N PRO A 13 20.01 36.12 -9.87
CA PRO A 13 18.87 35.64 -10.61
C PRO A 13 17.95 34.86 -9.66
N GLU A 14 16.69 35.20 -9.76
CA GLU A 14 15.52 34.54 -9.20
C GLU A 14 15.68 33.02 -9.41
N TRP A 15 16.18 32.31 -8.40
CA TRP A 15 16.41 30.87 -8.50
C TRP A 15 15.04 30.20 -8.59
N GLU A 16 14.66 29.88 -9.82
CA GLU A 16 13.42 29.25 -10.22
C GLU A 16 12.92 28.26 -9.16
N VAL A 17 11.78 28.60 -8.56
CA VAL A 17 11.11 27.78 -7.55
C VAL A 17 10.73 26.48 -8.23
N LEU A 18 11.58 25.46 -8.12
CA LEU A 18 11.27 24.11 -8.54
C LEU A 18 9.98 23.72 -7.80
N GLY A 19 8.88 23.63 -8.56
CA GLY A 19 7.61 23.14 -8.04
C GLY A 19 7.80 21.80 -7.33
N PRO A 20 6.89 21.42 -6.41
CA PRO A 20 7.06 20.21 -5.61
C PRO A 20 7.40 19.03 -6.53
N GLU A 21 8.50 18.33 -6.24
CA GLU A 21 8.90 17.18 -7.04
C GLU A 21 7.71 16.22 -7.18
N PRO A 22 7.48 15.65 -8.38
CA PRO A 22 6.42 14.69 -8.60
C PRO A 22 6.58 13.57 -7.58
N THR A 23 5.70 13.56 -6.58
CA THR A 23 5.75 12.56 -5.52
C THR A 23 5.23 11.26 -6.13
N HIS A 24 6.14 10.45 -6.66
CA HIS A 24 5.76 9.15 -7.16
C HIS A 24 5.10 8.36 -6.02
N PRO A 25 3.88 7.85 -6.21
CA PRO A 25 3.20 7.11 -5.15
C PRO A 25 4.08 5.92 -4.77
N ARG A 26 4.54 5.94 -3.51
CA ARG A 26 5.41 4.90 -2.97
C ARG A 26 4.66 3.57 -3.13
N ARG A 27 5.18 2.64 -3.93
CA ARG A 27 4.51 1.36 -4.21
C ARG A 27 4.21 0.67 -2.88
N LEU A 28 2.94 0.58 -2.53
CA LEU A 28 2.50 -0.06 -1.30
C LEU A 28 2.71 -1.58 -1.46
N ARG A 29 3.81 -2.10 -0.91
CA ARG A 29 4.11 -3.53 -0.93
C ARG A 29 3.33 -4.21 0.18
N LEU A 30 2.10 -4.61 -0.12
CA LEU A 30 1.36 -5.57 0.68
C LEU A 30 1.33 -6.88 -0.09
N PRO A 31 2.14 -7.88 0.28
CA PRO A 31 2.03 -9.19 -0.30
C PRO A 31 0.71 -9.82 0.19
N LEU A 32 -0.41 -9.52 -0.46
CA LEU A 32 -1.72 -10.10 -0.15
C LEU A 32 -1.84 -11.51 -0.76
N SER A 33 -0.79 -12.30 -0.61
CA SER A 33 -0.63 -13.63 -1.23
C SER A 33 -1.21 -14.76 -0.39
N THR A 34 -1.34 -14.56 0.92
CA THR A 34 -1.84 -15.59 1.84
C THR A 34 -3.00 -15.06 2.67
N ALA A 35 -3.84 -15.97 3.19
CA ALA A 35 -4.90 -15.60 4.14
C ALA A 35 -4.34 -14.91 5.40
N LEU A 36 -3.12 -15.26 5.81
CA LEU A 36 -2.42 -14.61 6.93
C LEU A 36 -2.09 -13.14 6.62
N ASP A 37 -1.68 -12.84 5.39
CA ASP A 37 -1.38 -11.47 4.98
C ASP A 37 -2.64 -10.62 4.89
N VAL A 38 -3.72 -11.19 4.33
CA VAL A 38 -5.04 -10.54 4.32
C VAL A 38 -5.53 -10.28 5.75
N ARG A 39 -5.37 -11.24 6.67
CA ARG A 39 -5.71 -11.06 8.09
C ARG A 39 -4.94 -9.89 8.71
N ARG A 40 -3.64 -9.79 8.46
CA ARG A 40 -2.81 -8.68 8.96
C ARG A 40 -3.33 -7.35 8.44
N GLU A 41 -3.72 -7.30 7.18
CA GLU A 41 -4.22 -6.07 6.58
C GLU A 41 -5.61 -5.67 7.10
N LEU A 42 -6.53 -6.63 7.26
CA LEU A 42 -7.80 -6.40 7.94
C LEU A 42 -7.60 -5.83 9.36
N ALA A 43 -6.62 -6.34 10.11
CA ALA A 43 -6.31 -5.82 11.44
C ALA A 43 -5.74 -4.39 11.40
N ARG A 44 -4.92 -4.04 10.40
CA ARG A 44 -4.44 -2.66 10.20
C ARG A 44 -5.62 -1.73 9.85
N LEU A 45 -6.46 -2.13 8.91
CA LEU A 45 -7.63 -1.38 8.48
C LEU A 45 -8.59 -1.12 9.65
N TYR A 46 -8.87 -2.14 10.46
CA TYR A 46 -9.71 -2.00 11.66
C TYR A 46 -9.16 -0.93 12.62
N ARG A 47 -7.85 -0.94 12.90
CA ARG A 47 -7.21 0.06 13.76
C ARG A 47 -7.26 1.45 13.12
N SER A 48 -7.06 1.56 11.81
CA SER A 48 -7.17 2.81 11.05
C SER A 48 -8.57 3.41 11.17
N MET A 49 -9.61 2.59 11.02
CA MET A 49 -11.00 3.01 11.20
C MET A 49 -11.27 3.43 12.65
N ARG A 50 -10.77 2.68 13.64
CA ARG A 50 -10.99 2.96 15.06
C ARG A 50 -10.31 4.25 15.53
N THR A 51 -9.19 4.61 14.92
CA THR A 51 -8.44 5.85 15.21
C THR A 51 -8.92 7.04 14.37
N GLY A 52 -9.90 6.85 13.48
CA GLY A 52 -10.44 7.90 12.62
C GLY A 52 -9.55 8.26 11.42
N GLN A 53 -8.45 7.52 11.19
CA GLN A 53 -7.59 7.70 10.02
C GLN A 53 -8.27 7.27 8.71
N THR A 54 -9.26 6.37 8.79
CA THR A 54 -10.06 5.95 7.64
C THR A 54 -11.55 6.07 7.98
N PRO A 55 -12.36 6.73 7.12
CA PRO A 55 -13.81 6.78 7.30
C PRO A 55 -14.41 5.37 7.35
N PRO A 56 -15.36 5.08 8.26
CA PRO A 56 -15.96 3.76 8.37
C PRO A 56 -16.60 3.26 7.06
N ALA A 57 -17.22 4.15 6.29
CA ALA A 57 -17.84 3.83 5.01
C ALA A 57 -16.82 3.30 3.99
N ASP A 58 -15.64 3.94 3.90
CA ASP A 58 -14.59 3.51 2.97
C ASP A 58 -13.85 2.28 3.49
N GLY A 59 -13.60 2.22 4.80
CA GLY A 59 -13.01 1.06 5.44
C GLY A 59 -13.85 -0.21 5.25
N THR A 60 -15.18 -0.10 5.28
CA THR A 60 -16.06 -1.25 5.06
C THR A 60 -15.97 -1.77 3.62
N LYS A 61 -15.88 -0.88 2.62
CA LYS A 61 -15.67 -1.27 1.21
C LYS A 61 -14.34 -1.99 1.03
N LEU A 62 -13.27 -1.49 1.64
CA LEU A 62 -11.95 -2.13 1.60
C LEU A 62 -11.95 -3.49 2.29
N ALA A 63 -12.60 -3.59 3.45
CA ALA A 63 -12.75 -4.86 4.18
C ALA A 63 -13.50 -5.91 3.33
N TYR A 64 -14.52 -5.50 2.58
CA TYR A 64 -15.23 -6.38 1.66
C TYR A 64 -14.32 -6.93 0.56
N VAL A 65 -13.52 -6.08 -0.09
CA VAL A 65 -12.55 -6.52 -1.11
C VAL A 65 -11.52 -7.48 -0.51
N LEU A 66 -10.98 -7.16 0.67
CA LEU A 66 -10.05 -8.05 1.39
C LEU A 66 -10.70 -9.39 1.71
N ASN A 67 -11.99 -9.40 2.08
CA ASN A 67 -12.71 -10.64 2.36
C ASN A 67 -12.93 -11.50 1.11
N ILE A 68 -13.21 -10.90 -0.05
CA ILE A 68 -13.26 -11.63 -1.33
C ILE A 68 -11.89 -12.26 -1.61
N LEU A 69 -10.82 -11.48 -1.47
CA LEU A 69 -9.47 -11.97 -1.72
C LEU A 69 -9.10 -13.14 -0.80
N ARG A 70 -9.46 -13.05 0.49
CA ARG A 70 -9.31 -14.17 1.44
C ARG A 70 -10.03 -15.42 0.95
N GLN A 71 -11.28 -15.30 0.51
CA GLN A 71 -12.06 -16.44 0.01
C GLN A 71 -11.39 -17.07 -1.21
N THR A 72 -10.93 -16.27 -2.18
CA THR A 72 -10.24 -16.79 -3.37
C THR A 72 -8.97 -17.56 -3.01
N ILE A 73 -8.17 -17.03 -2.09
CA ILE A 73 -6.95 -17.70 -1.60
C ILE A 73 -7.31 -19.03 -0.93
N GLU A 74 -8.26 -19.00 0.01
CA GLU A 74 -8.67 -20.19 0.76
C GLU A 74 -9.25 -21.28 -0.17
N THR A 75 -10.08 -20.89 -1.13
CA THR A 75 -10.61 -21.82 -2.14
C THR A 75 -9.48 -22.46 -2.94
N SER A 76 -8.53 -21.67 -3.45
CA SER A 76 -7.41 -22.19 -4.23
C SER A 76 -6.52 -23.13 -3.41
N ASP A 77 -6.21 -22.78 -2.17
CA ASP A 77 -5.41 -23.61 -1.26
C ASP A 77 -6.12 -24.95 -0.97
N ILE A 78 -7.44 -24.93 -0.80
CA ILE A 78 -8.25 -26.12 -0.58
C ILE A 78 -8.26 -27.00 -1.84
N GLU A 79 -8.50 -26.44 -3.02
CA GLU A 79 -8.49 -27.17 -4.29
C GLU A 79 -7.14 -27.86 -4.53
N GLN A 80 -6.02 -27.16 -4.29
CA GLN A 80 -4.68 -27.73 -4.42
C GLN A 80 -4.47 -28.90 -3.46
N ARG A 81 -4.90 -28.76 -2.20
CA ARG A 81 -4.77 -29.82 -1.19
C ARG A 81 -5.63 -31.03 -1.51
N ILE A 82 -6.87 -30.82 -1.98
CA ILE A 82 -7.76 -31.89 -2.42
C ILE A 82 -7.13 -32.64 -3.59
N SER A 83 -6.66 -31.92 -4.61
CA SER A 83 -6.01 -32.54 -5.77
C SER A 83 -4.80 -33.39 -5.38
N ALA A 84 -3.96 -32.89 -4.46
CA ALA A 84 -2.81 -33.65 -3.95
C ALA A 84 -3.24 -34.94 -3.22
N LEU A 85 -4.33 -34.90 -2.45
CA LEU A 85 -4.87 -36.07 -1.77
C LEU A 85 -5.46 -37.09 -2.75
N GLU A 86 -6.18 -36.65 -3.77
CA GLU A 86 -6.74 -37.53 -4.82
C GLU A 86 -5.64 -38.25 -5.61
N VAL A 87 -4.54 -37.55 -5.91
CA VAL A 87 -3.36 -38.16 -6.55
C VAL A 87 -2.71 -39.20 -5.64
N ALA A 88 -2.55 -38.88 -4.35
CA ALA A 88 -1.98 -39.81 -3.38
C ALA A 88 -2.84 -41.07 -3.18
N GLN A 89 -4.17 -40.93 -3.21
CA GLN A 89 -5.09 -42.08 -3.14
C GLN A 89 -4.96 -42.98 -4.37
N LYS A 90 -4.99 -42.41 -5.57
CA LYS A 90 -4.83 -43.17 -6.82
C LYS A 90 -3.50 -43.93 -6.91
N ALA A 91 -2.44 -43.45 -6.24
CA ALA A 91 -1.16 -44.14 -6.21
C ALA A 91 -1.13 -45.33 -5.25
N ASN A 92 -2.07 -45.41 -4.31
CA ASN A 92 -2.17 -46.48 -3.31
C ASN A 92 -3.19 -47.58 -3.69
N ASP A 93 -3.99 -47.36 -4.73
CA ASP A 93 -4.93 -48.33 -5.32
C ASP A 93 -4.28 -49.10 -6.49
#